data_AF-A0A7S3RDG7-F1
#
_entry.id   AF-A0A7S3RDG7-F1
#
_cell.length_a   1.000
_cell.length_b   1.000
_cell.length_c   1.000
_cell.angle_alpha   90.00
_cell.angle_beta   90.00
_cell.angle_gamma   90.00
#
_symmetry.space_group_name_H-M   'P 1'
#
loop_
_entity.id
_entity.type
_entity.pdbx_description
1 polymer ?
#
loop_
_entity_poly.entity_id
_entity_poly.type
_entity_poly.pdbx_seq_one_letter_code
_entity_poly.pdbx_strand_id
1 'polypeptide(L)'
;ATAALDFDASNVKARLRRAQARSELSRYDEALEDLELALEAEPRNASARRQMAECRHLRSRQAEARRPKPAVKVDILSVDHDAANDEDPFVLSLAPDGAEGPLAA
;
A
#
# COMPACT_ATOMS: atom_id res chain seq x y z
N ALA A 1 26.26 16.35 -49.24
CA ALA A 1 25.20 16.74 -48.29
C ALA A 1 24.02 15.82 -48.59
N THR A 2 23.45 15.04 -47.68
CA THR A 2 22.78 15.48 -46.44
C THR A 2 22.40 14.25 -45.59
N ALA A 3 22.33 14.47 -44.27
CA ALA A 3 21.40 13.80 -43.34
C ALA A 3 21.66 12.34 -42.90
N ALA A 4 22.84 12.05 -42.32
CA ALA A 4 23.06 10.84 -41.52
C ALA A 4 23.07 11.10 -39.99
N LEU A 5 22.48 12.22 -39.54
CA LEU A 5 22.43 12.62 -38.13
C LEU A 5 21.02 12.54 -37.51
N ASP A 6 19.98 12.22 -38.30
CA ASP A 6 18.59 12.17 -37.82
C ASP A 6 18.25 10.91 -37.00
N PHE A 7 19.13 9.90 -36.99
CA PHE A 7 18.83 8.64 -36.30
C PHE A 7 19.05 8.72 -34.78
N ASP A 8 19.95 9.58 -34.29
CA ASP A 8 20.26 9.65 -32.86
C ASP A 8 19.18 10.38 -32.04
N ALA A 9 18.61 11.47 -32.56
CA ALA A 9 17.59 12.24 -31.85
C ALA A 9 16.25 11.49 -31.72
N SER A 10 15.92 10.63 -32.70
CA SER A 10 14.78 9.71 -32.65
C SER A 10 14.91 8.72 -31.49
N ASN A 11 16.13 8.24 -31.25
CA ASN A 11 16.38 7.22 -30.25
C ASN A 11 16.21 7.76 -28.82
N VAL A 12 16.67 8.98 -28.53
CA VAL A 12 16.49 9.62 -27.22
C VAL A 12 15.01 9.83 -26.89
N LYS A 13 14.23 10.37 -27.83
CA LYS A 13 12.78 10.56 -27.65
C LYS A 13 12.04 9.23 -27.49
N ALA A 14 12.42 8.21 -28.24
CA ALA A 14 11.84 6.87 -28.13
C ALA A 14 12.12 6.24 -26.76
N ARG A 15 13.37 6.34 -26.26
CA ARG A 15 13.76 5.88 -24.92
C ARG A 15 13.00 6.61 -23.82
N LEU A 16 12.82 7.93 -23.94
CA LEU A 16 12.02 8.72 -22.99
C LEU A 16 10.57 8.25 -22.95
N ARG A 17 9.93 8.02 -24.10
CA ARG A 17 8.57 7.48 -24.14
C ARG A 17 8.49 6.06 -23.56
N ARG A 18 9.47 5.22 -23.86
CA ARG A 18 9.54 3.84 -23.34
C ARG A 18 9.70 3.82 -21.82
N ALA A 19 10.57 4.68 -21.29
CA ALA A 19 10.74 4.86 -19.85
C ALA A 19 9.47 5.35 -19.16
N GLN A 20 8.75 6.30 -19.78
CA GLN A 20 7.47 6.77 -19.27
C GLN A 20 6.43 5.65 -19.19
N ALA A 21 6.26 4.88 -20.27
CA ALA A 21 5.34 3.74 -20.28
C ALA A 21 5.73 2.68 -19.23
N ARG A 22 7.03 2.40 -19.07
CA ARG A 22 7.54 1.48 -18.04
C ARG A 22 7.30 1.99 -16.61
N SER A 23 7.38 3.30 -16.41
CA SER A 23 7.06 3.94 -15.12
C SER A 23 5.59 3.79 -14.76
N GLU A 24 4.70 3.94 -15.74
CA GLU A 24 3.25 3.67 -15.58
C GLU A 24 2.98 2.18 -15.28
N LEU A 25 3.78 1.28 -15.88
CA LEU A 25 3.74 -0.16 -15.60
C LEU A 25 4.43 -0.57 -14.29
N SER A 26 4.79 0.38 -13.41
CA SER A 26 5.45 0.08 -12.13
C SER A 26 6.82 -0.62 -12.28
N ARG A 27 7.42 -0.57 -13.47
CA ARG A 27 8.72 -1.15 -13.83
C ARG A 27 9.80 -0.08 -13.81
N TYR A 28 10.07 0.45 -12.62
CA TYR A 28 10.95 1.62 -12.46
C TYR A 28 12.43 1.33 -12.76
N ASP A 29 12.92 0.11 -12.53
CA ASP A 29 14.32 -0.23 -12.83
C ASP A 29 14.59 -0.24 -14.35
N GLU A 30 13.71 -0.86 -15.14
CA GLU A 30 13.80 -0.82 -16.61
C GLU A 30 13.62 0.60 -17.17
N ALA A 31 12.79 1.42 -16.52
CA ALA A 31 12.62 2.82 -16.90
C ALA A 31 13.89 3.65 -16.64
N LEU A 32 14.60 3.37 -15.54
CA LEU A 32 15.85 4.06 -15.22
C LEU A 32 16.97 3.71 -16.19
N GLU A 33 17.10 2.45 -16.62
CA GLU A 33 18.05 2.04 -17.66
C GLU A 33 17.81 2.78 -18.98
N ASP A 34 16.55 2.90 -19.40
CA ASP A 34 16.18 3.64 -20.62
C ASP A 34 16.56 5.12 -20.54
N LEU A 35 16.37 5.72 -19.37
CA LEU A 35 16.67 7.13 -19.12
C LEU A 35 18.18 7.38 -19.03
N GLU A 36 18.94 6.42 -18.50
CA GLU A 36 20.39 6.47 -18.47
C GLU A 36 20.96 6.42 -19.88
N LEU A 37 20.51 5.49 -20.73
CA LEU A 37 20.88 5.43 -22.14
C LEU A 37 20.45 6.69 -22.92
N ALA A 38 19.32 7.30 -22.56
CA ALA A 38 18.89 8.58 -23.14
C ALA A 38 19.80 9.74 -22.73
N LEU A 39 20.31 9.74 -21.49
CA LEU A 39 21.25 10.74 -20.98
C LEU A 39 22.69 10.52 -21.46
N GLU A 40 23.08 9.28 -21.76
CA GLU A 40 24.37 8.98 -22.41
C GLU A 40 24.39 9.56 -23.83
N ALA A 41 23.29 9.41 -24.56
CA ALA A 41 23.15 9.97 -25.91
C ALA A 41 22.97 11.50 -25.89
N GLU A 42 22.13 12.04 -25.00
CA GLU A 42 21.94 13.48 -24.82
C GLU A 42 22.05 13.90 -23.34
N PRO A 43 23.27 14.17 -22.85
CA PRO A 43 23.48 14.54 -21.45
C PRO A 43 22.89 15.92 -21.09
N ARG A 44 22.60 16.75 -22.10
CA ARG A 44 21.92 18.04 -21.94
C ARG A 44 20.40 17.94 -21.96
N ASN A 45 19.82 16.74 -22.07
CA ASN A 45 18.38 16.58 -22.12
C ASN A 45 17.75 16.75 -20.72
N ALA A 46 17.15 17.93 -20.50
CA ALA A 46 16.49 18.26 -19.24
C ALA A 46 15.27 17.36 -18.96
N SER A 47 14.56 16.91 -20.00
CA SER A 47 13.40 16.03 -19.86
C SER A 47 13.80 14.66 -19.32
N ALA A 48 14.90 14.10 -19.81
CA ALA A 48 15.44 12.83 -19.34
C ALA A 48 15.86 12.90 -17.86
N ARG A 49 16.53 13.98 -17.45
CA ARG A 49 16.90 14.19 -16.04
C ARG A 49 15.67 14.29 -15.12
N ARG A 50 14.64 15.02 -15.55
CA ARG A 50 13.38 15.14 -14.78
C ARG A 50 12.68 13.80 -14.64
N GLN A 51 12.53 13.05 -15.73
CA GLN A 51 11.94 11.72 -15.69
C GLN A 51 12.76 10.76 -14.82
N MET A 52 14.09 10.84 -14.84
CA MET A 52 14.95 9.99 -14.01
C MET A 52 14.77 10.27 -12.52
N ALA A 53 14.67 11.55 -12.15
CA ALA A 53 14.39 11.95 -10.77
C ALA A 53 13.02 11.43 -10.30
N GLU A 54 11.99 11.59 -11.14
CA GLU A 54 10.64 11.11 -10.85
C GLU A 54 10.60 9.57 -10.71
N CYS A 55 11.24 8.84 -11.64
CA CYS A 55 11.34 7.38 -11.58
C CYS A 55 12.02 6.91 -10.29
N ARG A 56 13.09 7.58 -9.85
CA ARG A 56 13.77 7.25 -8.59
C ARG A 56 12.86 7.47 -7.38
N HIS A 57 12.09 8.56 -7.39
CA HIS A 57 11.13 8.85 -6.32
C HIS A 57 10.02 7.79 -6.26
N LEU A 58 9.43 7.46 -7.40
CA LEU A 58 8.40 6.43 -7.51
C LEU A 58 8.93 5.04 -7.14
N ARG A 59 10.15 4.68 -7.56
CA ARG A 59 10.81 3.43 -7.15
C ARG A 59 10.97 3.34 -5.64
N SER A 60 11.42 4.41 -4.99
CA SER A 60 11.57 4.44 -3.54
C SER A 60 10.24 4.22 -2.83
N ARG A 61 9.17 4.89 -3.30
CA ARG A 61 7.82 4.72 -2.76
C ARG A 61 7.28 3.30 -2.99
N GLN A 62 7.57 2.71 -4.15
CA GLN A 62 7.16 1.34 -4.45
C GLN A 62 7.95 0.32 -3.62
N ALA A 63 9.25 0.54 -3.38
CA ALA A 63 10.05 -0.30 -2.50
C ALA A 63 9.51 -0.27 -1.06
N GLU A 64 9.06 0.89 -0.60
CA GLU A 64 8.39 1.05 0.70
C GLU A 64 7.03 0.35 0.74
N ALA A 65 6.24 0.46 -0.33
CA ALA A 65 4.94 -0.23 -0.46
C ALA A 65 5.06 -1.75 -0.63
N ARG A 66 6.13 -2.21 -1.29
CA ARG A 66 6.47 -3.64 -1.46
C ARG A 66 7.15 -4.21 -0.23
N ARG A 67 7.55 -3.39 0.74
CA ARG A 67 8.02 -3.87 2.03
C ARG A 67 6.85 -4.67 2.62
N PRO A 68 6.98 -6.01 2.77
CA PRO A 68 5.92 -6.78 3.38
C PRO A 68 5.72 -6.20 4.78
N LYS A 69 4.55 -5.63 5.04
CA LYS A 69 4.15 -5.28 6.42
C LYS A 69 4.39 -6.54 7.23
N PRO A 70 5.18 -6.52 8.33
CA PRO A 70 5.35 -7.71 9.13
C PRO A 70 3.95 -8.18 9.48
N ALA A 71 3.62 -9.41 9.09
CA ALA A 71 2.39 -10.05 9.51
C ALA A 71 2.50 -10.13 11.03
N VAL A 72 1.91 -9.15 11.70
CA VAL A 72 1.73 -9.18 13.14
C VAL A 72 0.88 -10.41 13.38
N LYS A 73 1.53 -11.49 13.83
CA LYS A 73 0.82 -12.62 14.42
C LYS A 73 0.13 -12.03 15.64
N VAL A 74 -1.11 -11.63 15.47
CA VAL A 74 -2.01 -11.39 16.58
C VAL A 74 -2.25 -12.78 17.16
N ASP A 75 -1.38 -13.17 18.08
CA ASP A 75 -1.67 -14.27 18.98
C ASP A 75 -2.87 -13.80 19.78
N ILE A 76 -4.06 -14.24 19.35
CA ILE A 76 -5.26 -14.15 20.16
C ILE A 76 -4.91 -14.98 21.39
N LEU A 77 -4.63 -14.32 22.51
CA LEU A 77 -4.64 -15.00 23.80
C LEU A 77 -5.99 -15.70 23.86
N SER A 78 -5.97 -17.03 23.84
CA SER A 78 -7.10 -17.82 24.28
C SER A 78 -7.31 -17.42 25.73
N VAL A 79 -8.30 -16.57 25.96
CA VAL A 79 -8.76 -16.28 27.30
C VAL A 79 -9.50 -17.53 27.70
N ASP A 80 -8.85 -18.38 28.50
CA ASP A 80 -9.52 -19.47 29.18
C ASP A 80 -10.72 -18.87 29.92
N HIS A 81 -11.93 -19.29 29.53
CA HIS A 81 -13.13 -18.97 30.31
C HIS A 81 -13.00 -19.72 31.63
N ASP A 82 -12.47 -19.04 32.64
CA ASP A 82 -12.57 -19.48 34.03
C ASP A 82 -14.06 -19.62 34.36
N ALA A 83 -14.52 -20.86 34.54
CA ALA A 83 -15.89 -21.24 34.87
C ALA A 83 -16.30 -20.82 36.31
N ALA A 84 -15.67 -19.76 36.84
CA ALA A 84 -15.86 -19.25 38.18
C ALA A 84 -16.65 -17.93 38.21
N ASN A 85 -17.07 -17.39 37.06
CA ASN A 85 -17.89 -16.18 36.97
C ASN A 85 -19.36 -16.47 36.58
N ASP A 86 -19.90 -17.59 37.05
CA ASP A 86 -21.32 -17.97 36.98
C ASP A 86 -22.13 -17.45 38.21
N GLU A 87 -21.68 -16.39 38.86
CA GLU A 87 -22.43 -15.74 39.94
C GLU A 87 -22.68 -14.27 39.55
N ASP A 88 -23.68 -14.05 38.69
CA ASP A 88 -24.27 -12.73 38.48
C ASP A 88 -25.06 -12.31 39.74
N PRO A 89 -24.66 -11.25 40.48
CA PRO A 89 -25.33 -10.83 41.72
C PRO A 89 -26.62 -10.02 41.47
N PHE A 90 -27.19 -10.06 40.26
CA PHE A 90 -28.28 -9.16 39.86
C PHE A 90 -29.51 -9.90 39.33
N VAL A 91 -29.95 -10.96 40.02
CA VAL A 91 -31.34 -11.41 39.90
C VAL A 91 -32.20 -10.42 40.69
N LEU A 92 -32.80 -9.46 39.97
CA LEU A 92 -33.84 -8.58 40.51
C LEU A 92 -34.92 -9.44 41.17
N SER A 93 -34.98 -9.39 42.50
CA SER A 93 -36.15 -9.80 43.27
C SER A 93 -37.31 -8.87 42.90
N LEU A 94 -37.99 -9.18 41.80
CA LEU A 94 -39.29 -8.60 41.47
C LEU A 94 -40.30 -9.22 42.44
N ALA A 95 -40.50 -8.56 43.57
CA ALA A 95 -41.62 -8.86 44.45
C ALA A 95 -42.92 -8.77 43.63
N PRO A 96 -43.82 -9.77 43.67
CA PRO A 96 -45.20 -9.52 43.31
C PRO A 96 -45.83 -8.69 44.43
N ASP A 97 -45.96 -7.39 44.17
CA ASP A 97 -46.91 -6.51 44.84
C ASP A 97 -48.32 -7.13 44.74
N GLY A 98 -49.04 -7.06 45.85
CA GLY A 98 -50.10 -8.01 46.20
C GLY A 98 -51.30 -8.09 45.27
N ALA A 99 -51.96 -9.26 45.32
CA ALA A 99 -53.38 -9.38 45.07
C ALA A 99 -53.97 -10.52 45.92
N GLU A 100 -54.74 -10.09 46.93
CA GLU A 100 -56.03 -10.68 47.32
C GLU A 100 -56.04 -12.09 47.96
N GLY A 101 -56.22 -12.11 49.28
CA GLY A 101 -57.00 -13.18 49.93
C GLY A 101 -56.89 -13.19 51.46
N PRO A 102 -57.88 -12.69 52.23
CA PRO A 102 -58.15 -13.20 53.55
C PRO A 102 -59.10 -14.41 53.40
N LEU A 103 -58.78 -15.61 53.88
CA LEU A 103 -58.66 -16.06 55.27
C LEU A 103 -59.83 -17.02 55.55
N ALA A 104 -59.48 -18.30 55.63
CA ALA A 104 -60.04 -19.39 56.45
C ALA A 104 -61.56 -19.62 56.60
N ALA A 105 -61.89 -20.92 56.49
CA ALA A 105 -62.82 -21.71 57.32
C ALA A 105 -64.32 -21.35 57.36
#